data_AF-A0A453DWH4-F1
#
_entry.id   AF-A0A453DWH4-F1
#
_cell.length_a   1.000
_cell.length_b   1.000
_cell.length_c   1.000
_cell.angle_alpha   90.00
_cell.angle_beta   90.00
_cell.angle_gamma   90.00
#
_symmetry.space_group_name_H-M   'P 1'
#
loop_
_entity.id
_entity.type
_entity.pdbx_description
1 polymer ?
#
loop_
_entity_poly.entity_id
_entity_poly.type
_entity_poly.pdbx_seq_one_letter_code
_entity_poly.pdbx_strand_id
1 'polypeptide(L)'
;LGEKSISKYVERYPVSELYTRHNGDTVLVCTKEGLQLLAGFIDIILNAHMSGKSWAGTFSSEHLRLTGNRCRISLAPTFTGSFGNLLLDLSTLGRVLIDHYKFDSQKPEASVKKKKKRPEAYVHQLHATLTDPPVSANSSPIDMKKFIKFLGKHLARKSSREKKLLFRDLFQILKALGAVEKASLDATVAKINITLKDWRTLADKDPLLRETLYYHQFKPNNTVCRYGPGPDELFRFLRNFLEHGGDRHV
;
A
#
# COMPACT_ATOMS: atom_id res chain seq x y z
N LEU A 1 -29.01 1.58 9.90
CA LEU A 1 -28.34 2.06 8.66
C LEU A 1 -28.64 1.05 7.56
N GLY A 2 -29.37 1.45 6.51
CA GLY A 2 -29.69 0.55 5.38
C GLY A 2 -28.48 0.25 4.50
N GLU A 3 -28.56 -0.85 3.75
CA GLU A 3 -27.55 -1.26 2.77
C GLU A 3 -27.46 -0.24 1.62
N LYS A 4 -26.24 0.09 1.19
CA LYS A 4 -25.97 1.05 0.11
C LYS A 4 -25.14 0.42 -1.00
N SER A 5 -25.35 0.88 -2.23
CA SER A 5 -24.42 0.63 -3.33
C SER A 5 -23.09 1.35 -3.07
N ILE A 6 -22.01 0.88 -3.72
CA ILE A 6 -20.70 1.51 -3.60
C ILE A 6 -20.73 2.99 -3.99
N SER A 7 -21.40 3.38 -5.07
CA SER A 7 -21.51 4.78 -5.51
C SER A 7 -22.14 5.67 -4.44
N LYS A 8 -23.27 5.25 -3.86
CA LYS A 8 -23.94 5.99 -2.77
C LYS A 8 -23.13 6.04 -1.48
N TYR A 9 -22.28 5.03 -1.25
CA TYR A 9 -21.40 5.01 -0.09
C TYR A 9 -20.27 6.03 -0.25
N VAL A 10 -19.57 6.02 -1.39
CA VAL A 10 -18.41 6.89 -1.63
C VAL A 10 -18.77 8.37 -1.75
N GLU A 11 -20.00 8.70 -2.16
CA GLU A 11 -20.54 10.07 -2.15
C GLU A 11 -20.59 10.67 -0.75
N ARG A 12 -20.93 9.85 0.26
CA ARG A 12 -21.08 10.29 1.66
C ARG A 12 -19.81 10.09 2.47
N TYR A 13 -19.04 9.07 2.13
CA TYR A 13 -17.83 8.66 2.83
C TYR A 13 -16.67 8.61 1.83
N PRO A 14 -15.90 9.70 1.68
CA PRO A 14 -14.82 9.75 0.70
C PRO A 14 -13.81 8.63 0.99
N VAL A 15 -13.40 7.89 -0.05
CA VAL A 15 -12.43 6.78 0.05
C VAL A 15 -10.98 7.24 -0.11
N SER A 16 -10.80 8.47 -0.57
CA SER A 16 -9.51 9.14 -0.67
C SER A 16 -9.65 10.62 -0.34
N GLU A 17 -8.61 11.20 0.24
CA GLU A 17 -8.54 12.61 0.61
C GLU A 17 -7.16 13.20 0.30
N LEU A 18 -7.08 14.52 0.20
CA LEU A 18 -5.80 15.20 0.01
C LEU A 18 -5.19 15.53 1.36
N TYR A 19 -3.95 15.10 1.54
CA TYR A 19 -3.15 15.42 2.71
C TYR A 19 -1.99 16.34 2.30
N THR A 20 -1.93 17.52 2.88
CA THR A 20 -0.81 18.45 2.70
C THR A 20 0.29 18.13 3.72
N ARG A 21 1.46 17.77 3.21
CA ARG A 21 2.66 17.51 4.00
C ARG A 21 3.26 18.81 4.52
N HIS A 22 4.12 18.71 5.53
CA HIS A 22 4.81 19.85 6.13
C HIS A 22 5.64 20.68 5.13
N ASN A 23 6.13 20.05 4.06
CA ASN A 23 6.87 20.72 2.99
C ASN A 23 5.96 21.43 1.95
N GLY A 24 4.64 21.47 2.18
CA GLY A 24 3.64 22.06 1.28
C GLY A 24 3.20 21.15 0.12
N ASP A 25 3.80 19.97 -0.05
CA ASP A 25 3.37 19.01 -1.07
C ASP A 25 2.06 18.34 -0.64
N THR A 26 1.09 18.30 -1.55
CA THR A 26 -0.17 17.59 -1.32
C THR A 26 -0.14 16.21 -1.96
N VAL A 27 -0.51 15.19 -1.18
CA VAL A 27 -0.60 13.79 -1.63
C VAL A 27 -2.01 13.26 -1.46
N LEU A 28 -2.44 12.37 -2.35
CA LEU A 28 -3.72 11.68 -2.23
C LEU A 28 -3.53 10.47 -1.32
N VAL A 29 -4.21 10.48 -0.17
CA VAL A 29 -4.17 9.38 0.81
C VAL A 29 -5.49 8.63 0.83
N CYS A 30 -5.44 7.34 1.17
CA CYS A 30 -6.66 6.55 1.39
C CYS A 30 -7.21 6.83 2.80
N THR A 31 -8.50 7.17 2.86
CA THR A 31 -9.21 7.32 4.13
C THR A 31 -9.39 5.96 4.81
N LYS A 32 -9.81 5.97 6.07
CA LYS A 32 -10.15 4.75 6.81
C LYS A 32 -11.23 3.93 6.07
N GLU A 33 -12.23 4.62 5.55
CA GLU A 33 -13.35 4.05 4.81
C GLU A 33 -12.88 3.43 3.48
N GLY A 34 -11.94 4.08 2.79
CA GLY A 34 -11.32 3.52 1.59
C GLY A 34 -10.49 2.26 1.87
N LEU A 35 -9.62 2.29 2.87
CA LEU A 35 -8.83 1.11 3.26
C LEU A 35 -9.73 -0.07 3.65
N GLN A 36 -10.82 0.22 4.36
CA GLN A 36 -11.80 -0.76 4.76
C GLN A 36 -12.57 -1.36 3.58
N LEU A 37 -12.92 -0.54 2.59
CA LEU A 37 -13.61 -1.00 1.40
C LEU A 37 -12.70 -1.93 0.58
N LEU A 38 -11.43 -1.56 0.37
CA LEU A 38 -10.43 -2.40 -0.29
C LEU A 38 -10.26 -3.73 0.45
N ALA A 39 -9.99 -3.69 1.76
CA ALA A 39 -9.78 -4.89 2.56
C ALA A 39 -11.02 -5.79 2.58
N GLY A 40 -12.20 -5.21 2.79
CA GLY A 40 -13.45 -5.94 2.93
C GLY A 40 -13.83 -6.73 1.68
N PHE A 41 -13.70 -6.15 0.48
CA PHE A 41 -14.01 -6.88 -0.75
C PHE A 41 -12.95 -7.92 -1.12
N ILE A 42 -11.67 -7.66 -0.84
CA ILE A 42 -10.63 -8.68 -1.00
C ILE A 42 -10.93 -9.87 -0.09
N ASP A 43 -11.32 -9.62 1.17
CA ASP A 43 -11.65 -10.69 2.11
C ASP A 43 -12.85 -11.52 1.67
N ILE A 44 -13.88 -10.89 1.09
CA ILE A 44 -15.03 -11.62 0.52
C ILE A 44 -14.59 -12.58 -0.58
N ILE A 45 -13.74 -12.11 -1.50
CA ILE A 45 -13.25 -12.92 -2.62
C ILE A 45 -12.38 -14.07 -2.12
N LEU A 46 -11.44 -13.78 -1.22
CA LEU A 46 -10.56 -14.82 -0.64
C LEU A 46 -11.38 -15.85 0.15
N ASN A 47 -12.34 -15.43 0.97
CA ASN A 47 -13.17 -16.34 1.76
C ASN A 47 -14.07 -17.22 0.88
N ALA A 48 -14.62 -16.67 -0.21
CA ALA A 48 -15.38 -17.45 -1.18
C ALA A 48 -14.51 -18.53 -1.82
N HIS A 49 -13.31 -18.16 -2.28
CA HIS A 49 -12.35 -19.10 -2.85
C HIS A 49 -11.96 -20.21 -1.87
N MET A 50 -11.65 -19.85 -0.61
CA MET A 50 -11.35 -20.83 0.45
C MET A 50 -12.54 -21.76 0.76
N SER A 51 -13.77 -21.32 0.46
CA SER A 51 -14.98 -22.12 0.58
C SER A 51 -15.32 -22.90 -0.71
N GLY A 52 -14.41 -22.92 -1.69
CA GLY A 52 -14.60 -23.61 -2.97
C GLY A 52 -15.57 -22.92 -3.93
N LYS A 53 -15.87 -21.63 -3.73
CA LYS A 53 -16.84 -20.86 -4.53
C LYS A 53 -16.19 -19.64 -5.18
N SER A 54 -16.77 -19.14 -6.26
CA SER A 54 -16.31 -17.95 -6.97
C SER A 54 -17.45 -17.30 -7.77
N TRP A 55 -17.26 -16.05 -8.17
CA TRP A 55 -18.10 -15.36 -9.14
C TRP A 55 -17.55 -15.43 -10.57
N ALA A 56 -16.35 -15.98 -10.77
CA ALA A 56 -15.64 -16.01 -12.05
C ALA A 56 -15.61 -14.64 -12.78
N GLY A 57 -15.52 -13.55 -12.02
CA GLY A 57 -15.51 -12.18 -12.52
C GLY A 57 -16.85 -11.61 -12.99
N THR A 58 -17.98 -12.29 -12.72
CA THR A 58 -19.32 -11.89 -13.23
C THR A 58 -20.01 -10.77 -12.45
N PHE A 59 -19.45 -10.35 -11.30
CA PHE A 59 -20.00 -9.21 -10.55
C PHE A 59 -19.54 -7.87 -11.14
N SER A 60 -20.22 -6.80 -10.73
CA SER A 60 -19.97 -5.41 -11.18
C SER A 60 -20.13 -4.46 -9.99
N SER A 61 -19.89 -3.15 -10.20
CA SER A 61 -20.10 -2.12 -9.18
C SER A 61 -21.50 -2.16 -8.58
N GLU A 62 -22.51 -2.47 -9.40
CA GLU A 62 -23.90 -2.60 -9.00
C GLU A 62 -24.18 -3.77 -8.07
N HIS A 63 -23.25 -4.71 -7.92
CA HIS A 63 -23.40 -5.85 -7.01
C HIS A 63 -22.67 -5.62 -5.69
N LEU A 64 -21.83 -4.59 -5.60
CA LEU A 64 -21.11 -4.24 -4.39
C LEU A 64 -22.03 -3.49 -3.42
N ARG A 65 -22.13 -4.02 -2.20
CA ARG A 65 -23.01 -3.52 -1.15
C ARG A 65 -22.24 -3.26 0.13
N LEU A 66 -22.63 -2.19 0.83
CA LEU A 66 -22.05 -1.79 2.11
C LEU A 66 -23.15 -1.52 3.14
N THR A 67 -22.99 -2.09 4.34
CA THR A 67 -23.84 -1.80 5.50
C THR A 67 -22.96 -1.46 6.70
N GLY A 68 -22.83 -0.17 7.00
CA GLY A 68 -21.85 0.32 7.98
C GLY A 68 -20.46 -0.16 7.61
N ASN A 69 -19.90 -1.06 8.42
CA ASN A 69 -18.57 -1.60 8.23
C ASN A 69 -18.47 -2.88 7.39
N ARG A 70 -19.62 -3.44 6.97
CA ARG A 70 -19.67 -4.74 6.29
C ARG A 70 -19.76 -4.54 4.79
N CYS A 71 -18.84 -5.17 4.07
CA CYS A 71 -18.92 -5.32 2.62
C CYS A 71 -19.70 -6.59 2.26
N ARG A 72 -20.37 -6.60 1.11
CA ARG A 72 -21.05 -7.78 0.56
C ARG A 72 -21.08 -7.69 -0.97
N ILE A 73 -20.95 -8.82 -1.66
CA ILE A 73 -21.37 -8.96 -3.05
C ILE A 73 -22.79 -9.55 -3.04
N SER A 74 -23.75 -8.85 -3.65
CA SER A 74 -25.16 -9.25 -3.58
C SER A 74 -25.45 -10.53 -4.38
N LEU A 75 -24.67 -10.78 -5.44
CA LEU A 75 -24.72 -12.02 -6.21
C LEU A 75 -24.20 -13.21 -5.41
N ALA A 76 -24.83 -14.37 -5.61
CA ALA A 76 -24.30 -15.62 -5.08
C ALA A 76 -23.09 -16.09 -5.93
N PRO A 77 -22.02 -16.61 -5.30
CA PRO A 77 -20.89 -17.20 -6.02
C PRO A 77 -21.26 -18.62 -6.47
N THR A 78 -21.66 -18.76 -7.74
CA THR A 78 -22.16 -20.02 -8.32
C THR A 78 -21.07 -20.84 -9.02
N PHE A 79 -19.88 -20.27 -9.25
CA PHE A 79 -18.78 -20.94 -9.95
C PHE A 79 -17.85 -21.66 -8.98
N THR A 80 -17.11 -22.65 -9.49
CA THR A 80 -16.08 -23.36 -8.74
C THR A 80 -14.96 -22.41 -8.31
N GLY A 81 -14.52 -22.52 -7.06
CA GLY A 81 -13.39 -21.77 -6.49
C GLY A 81 -12.02 -22.21 -7.00
N SER A 82 -11.83 -22.31 -8.32
CA SER A 82 -10.51 -22.56 -8.91
C SER A 82 -9.60 -21.33 -8.76
N PHE A 83 -8.28 -21.53 -8.87
CA PHE A 83 -7.34 -20.40 -8.83
C PHE A 83 -7.53 -19.45 -10.01
N GLY A 84 -7.81 -19.98 -11.22
CA GLY A 84 -8.14 -19.16 -12.39
C GLY A 84 -9.35 -18.25 -12.14
N ASN A 85 -10.42 -18.79 -11.56
CA ASN A 85 -11.61 -18.00 -11.23
C ASN A 85 -11.36 -16.98 -10.10
N LEU A 86 -10.50 -17.31 -9.13
CA LEU A 86 -10.02 -16.33 -8.14
C LEU A 86 -9.31 -15.15 -8.81
N LEU A 87 -8.43 -15.39 -9.78
CA LEU A 87 -7.74 -14.31 -10.50
C LEU A 87 -8.72 -13.44 -11.29
N LEU A 88 -9.75 -14.04 -11.88
CA LEU A 88 -10.83 -13.28 -12.53
C LEU A 88 -11.61 -12.41 -11.54
N ASP A 89 -12.00 -12.96 -10.39
CA ASP A 89 -12.69 -12.21 -9.33
C ASP A 89 -11.84 -11.01 -8.85
N LEU A 90 -10.54 -11.23 -8.60
CA LEU A 90 -9.62 -10.19 -8.17
C LEU A 90 -9.41 -9.12 -9.25
N SER A 91 -9.28 -9.51 -10.52
CA SER A 91 -9.13 -8.59 -11.65
C SER A 91 -10.39 -7.73 -11.84
N THR A 92 -11.57 -8.34 -11.77
CA THR A 92 -12.86 -7.62 -11.79
C THR A 92 -12.96 -6.66 -10.61
N LEU A 93 -12.57 -7.07 -9.40
CA LEU A 93 -12.56 -6.19 -8.24
C LEU A 93 -11.64 -4.98 -8.44
N GLY A 94 -10.42 -5.21 -8.93
CA GLY A 94 -9.45 -4.16 -9.20
C GLY A 94 -10.01 -3.09 -10.14
N ARG A 95 -10.63 -3.53 -11.25
CA ARG A 95 -11.26 -2.63 -12.23
C ARG A 95 -12.45 -1.86 -11.64
N VAL A 96 -13.30 -2.52 -10.87
CA VAL A 96 -14.50 -1.89 -10.28
C VAL A 96 -14.13 -0.87 -9.20
N LEU A 97 -13.11 -1.15 -8.39
CA LEU A 97 -12.77 -0.29 -7.27
C LEU A 97 -11.92 0.92 -7.65
N ILE A 98 -10.99 0.80 -8.60
CA ILE A 98 -9.96 1.82 -8.83
C ILE A 98 -10.53 3.19 -9.19
N ASP A 99 -11.66 3.23 -9.88
CA ASP A 99 -12.30 4.47 -10.29
C ASP A 99 -12.77 5.31 -9.09
N HIS A 100 -13.07 4.68 -7.97
CA HIS A 100 -13.45 5.36 -6.73
C HIS A 100 -12.24 5.98 -5.99
N TYR A 101 -11.02 5.50 -6.25
CA TYR A 101 -9.78 6.00 -5.61
C TYR A 101 -9.06 7.07 -6.44
N LYS A 102 -9.65 7.51 -7.56
CA LYS A 102 -9.13 8.61 -8.37
C LYS A 102 -9.56 9.95 -7.76
N PHE A 103 -8.65 10.92 -7.75
CA PHE A 103 -9.03 12.30 -7.46
C PHE A 103 -9.73 12.89 -8.70
N ASP A 104 -10.99 13.26 -8.55
CA ASP A 104 -11.72 13.95 -9.61
C ASP A 104 -11.12 15.35 -9.84
N SER A 105 -10.53 15.55 -11.01
CA SER A 105 -9.96 16.84 -11.42
C SER A 105 -11.03 17.94 -11.60
N GLN A 106 -12.32 17.59 -11.56
CA GLN A 106 -13.43 18.52 -11.79
C GLN A 106 -14.00 19.18 -10.52
N LYS A 107 -13.54 18.83 -9.31
CA LYS A 107 -13.95 19.58 -8.11
C LYS A 107 -13.26 20.96 -8.06
N PRO A 108 -14.01 22.09 -7.96
CA PRO A 108 -13.50 23.42 -8.30
C PRO A 108 -12.47 24.03 -7.33
N GLU A 109 -12.19 23.39 -6.19
CA GLU A 109 -11.38 24.00 -5.13
C GLU A 109 -9.86 23.86 -5.31
N ALA A 110 -9.39 23.22 -6.39
CA ALA A 110 -7.96 22.98 -6.57
C ALA A 110 -7.31 23.92 -7.59
N SER A 111 -7.20 25.20 -7.23
CA SER A 111 -6.21 26.16 -7.76
C SER A 111 -4.75 25.78 -7.44
N VAL A 112 -4.51 24.51 -7.10
CA VAL A 112 -3.19 23.98 -6.75
C VAL A 112 -2.56 23.45 -8.04
N LYS A 113 -1.51 24.15 -8.49
CA LYS A 113 -0.67 23.87 -9.65
C LYS A 113 -0.62 22.37 -10.00
N LYS A 114 -0.87 22.04 -11.27
CA LYS A 114 -0.93 20.73 -11.97
C LYS A 114 0.17 19.70 -11.63
N LYS A 115 0.44 19.37 -10.37
CA LYS A 115 1.14 18.15 -9.98
C LYS A 115 0.08 17.05 -10.02
N LYS A 116 0.24 16.07 -10.92
CA LYS A 116 -0.65 14.90 -11.04
C LYS A 116 -0.86 14.29 -9.65
N LYS A 117 -2.06 14.44 -9.10
CA LYS A 117 -2.48 13.84 -7.84
C LYS A 117 -2.52 12.32 -8.06
N ARG A 118 -1.49 11.61 -7.61
CA ARG A 118 -1.41 10.14 -7.70
C ARG A 118 -1.82 9.55 -6.35
N PRO A 119 -2.67 8.51 -6.32
CA PRO A 119 -2.86 7.69 -5.12
C PRO A 119 -1.53 7.25 -4.51
N GLU A 120 -1.56 6.89 -3.23
CA GLU A 120 -0.40 6.30 -2.55
C GLU A 120 0.14 5.10 -3.34
N ALA A 121 1.48 4.96 -3.36
CA ALA A 121 2.15 3.96 -4.20
C ALA A 121 1.67 2.53 -3.95
N TYR A 122 1.33 2.19 -2.70
CA TYR A 122 0.82 0.85 -2.37
C TYR A 122 -0.62 0.61 -2.88
N VAL A 123 -1.43 1.65 -3.09
CA VAL A 123 -2.79 1.48 -3.66
C VAL A 123 -2.67 1.17 -5.15
N HIS A 124 -1.78 1.89 -5.85
CA HIS A 124 -1.43 1.57 -7.25
C HIS A 124 -0.84 0.18 -7.40
N GLN A 125 0.10 -0.18 -6.51
CA GLN A 125 0.70 -1.51 -6.51
C GLN A 125 -0.38 -2.58 -6.29
N LEU A 126 -1.28 -2.40 -5.32
CA LEU A 126 -2.36 -3.34 -5.08
C LEU A 126 -3.24 -3.47 -6.32
N HIS A 127 -3.67 -2.35 -6.90
CA HIS A 127 -4.47 -2.35 -8.12
C HIS A 127 -3.78 -3.12 -9.24
N ALA A 128 -2.52 -2.81 -9.53
CA ALA A 128 -1.73 -3.52 -10.53
C ALA A 128 -1.65 -5.02 -10.22
N THR A 129 -1.44 -5.38 -8.95
CA THR A 129 -1.38 -6.80 -8.52
C THR A 129 -2.72 -7.52 -8.64
N LEU A 130 -3.84 -6.80 -8.49
CA LEU A 130 -5.18 -7.38 -8.68
C LEU A 130 -5.50 -7.57 -10.17
N THR A 131 -5.12 -6.61 -11.02
CA THR A 131 -5.46 -6.64 -12.46
C THR A 131 -4.49 -7.48 -13.29
N ASP A 132 -3.22 -7.49 -12.91
CA ASP A 132 -2.11 -8.19 -13.58
C ASP A 132 -1.24 -8.90 -12.52
N PRO A 133 -1.73 -10.01 -11.96
CA PRO A 133 -1.05 -10.72 -10.89
C PRO A 133 0.22 -11.42 -11.42
N PRO A 134 1.32 -11.49 -10.65
CA PRO A 134 2.55 -12.18 -11.03
C PRO A 134 2.44 -13.71 -10.90
N VAL A 135 1.24 -14.25 -11.14
CA VAL A 135 0.85 -15.66 -11.05
C VAL A 135 -0.23 -15.93 -12.10
N SER A 136 -0.39 -17.19 -12.49
CA SER A 136 -1.38 -17.62 -13.48
C SER A 136 -2.23 -18.77 -12.94
N ALA A 137 -3.28 -19.13 -13.67
CA ALA A 137 -4.13 -20.27 -13.33
C ALA A 137 -3.36 -21.59 -13.14
N ASN A 138 -2.20 -21.72 -13.80
CA ASN A 138 -1.36 -22.91 -13.81
C ASN A 138 -0.10 -22.78 -12.92
N SER A 139 -0.02 -21.74 -12.09
CA SER A 139 1.10 -21.56 -11.15
C SER A 139 1.22 -22.75 -10.19
N SER A 140 2.41 -22.92 -9.60
CA SER A 140 2.62 -23.96 -8.59
C SER A 140 1.74 -23.70 -7.35
N PRO A 141 1.31 -24.75 -6.61
CA PRO A 141 0.56 -24.57 -5.36
C PRO A 141 1.30 -23.70 -4.33
N ILE A 142 2.63 -23.73 -4.35
CA ILE A 142 3.47 -22.92 -3.48
C ILE A 142 3.33 -21.43 -3.83
N ASP A 143 3.37 -21.08 -5.12
CA ASP A 143 3.27 -19.69 -5.57
C ASP A 143 1.85 -19.15 -5.42
N MET A 144 0.83 -19.99 -5.67
CA MET A 144 -0.57 -19.67 -5.36
C MET A 144 -0.75 -19.32 -3.88
N LYS A 145 -0.20 -20.13 -2.97
CA LYS A 145 -0.26 -19.90 -1.52
C LYS A 145 0.49 -18.64 -1.11
N LYS A 146 1.67 -18.38 -1.70
CA LYS A 146 2.43 -17.14 -1.47
C LYS A 146 1.64 -15.91 -1.91
N PHE A 147 0.99 -15.98 -3.08
CA PHE A 147 0.18 -14.89 -3.61
C PHE A 147 -1.04 -14.59 -2.73
N ILE A 148 -1.80 -15.62 -2.33
CA ILE A 148 -2.94 -15.45 -1.40
C ILE A 148 -2.46 -14.86 -0.07
N LYS A 149 -1.34 -15.34 0.47
CA LYS A 149 -0.74 -14.78 1.70
C LYS A 149 -0.30 -13.32 1.52
N PHE A 150 0.25 -12.96 0.35
CA PHE A 150 0.62 -11.60 0.02
C PHE A 150 -0.61 -10.68 0.01
N LEU A 151 -1.69 -11.06 -0.68
CA LEU A 151 -2.96 -10.31 -0.66
C LEU A 151 -3.55 -10.24 0.75
N GLY A 152 -3.41 -11.31 1.53
CA GLY A 152 -3.74 -11.40 2.95
C GLY A 152 -3.10 -10.31 3.82
N LYS A 153 -1.85 -9.95 3.50
CA LYS A 153 -0.98 -9.11 4.34
C LYS A 153 -0.62 -7.77 3.71
N HIS A 154 -1.23 -7.43 2.58
CA HIS A 154 -0.89 -6.24 1.79
C HIS A 154 -0.99 -4.94 2.62
N LEU A 155 -0.06 -3.99 2.43
CA LEU A 155 -0.02 -2.73 3.19
C LEU A 155 -1.31 -1.91 3.05
N ALA A 156 -1.94 -1.93 1.87
CA ALA A 156 -3.22 -1.27 1.62
C ALA A 156 -4.39 -1.78 2.48
N ARG A 157 -4.22 -2.93 3.16
CA ARG A 157 -5.23 -3.49 4.07
C ARG A 157 -5.01 -3.12 5.53
N LYS A 158 -3.87 -2.51 5.86
CA LYS A 158 -3.49 -2.18 7.23
C LYS A 158 -3.96 -0.78 7.58
N SER A 159 -4.49 -0.62 8.78
CA SER A 159 -4.72 0.71 9.38
C SER A 159 -3.40 1.47 9.54
N SER A 160 -3.48 2.79 9.70
CA SER A 160 -2.29 3.63 9.97
C SER A 160 -1.53 3.16 11.22
N ARG A 161 -2.25 2.71 12.26
CA ARG A 161 -1.64 2.14 13.47
C ARG A 161 -0.89 0.84 13.17
N GLU A 162 -1.50 -0.09 12.44
CA GLU A 162 -0.85 -1.36 12.08
C GLU A 162 0.36 -1.16 11.17
N LYS A 163 0.30 -0.18 10.26
CA LYS A 163 1.47 0.23 9.45
C LYS A 163 2.58 0.75 10.35
N LYS A 164 2.27 1.67 11.27
CA LYS A 164 3.26 2.22 12.24
C LYS A 164 3.90 1.11 13.09
N LEU A 165 3.09 0.18 13.61
CA LEU A 165 3.57 -0.97 14.37
C LEU A 165 4.44 -1.88 13.50
N LEU A 166 4.00 -2.22 12.29
CA LEU A 166 4.79 -3.04 11.36
C LEU A 166 6.16 -2.41 11.08
N PHE A 167 6.21 -1.11 10.79
CA PHE A 167 7.46 -0.42 10.57
C PHE A 167 8.34 -0.47 11.82
N ARG A 168 7.80 -0.12 13.00
CA ARG A 168 8.52 -0.20 14.27
C ARG A 168 9.07 -1.60 14.54
N ASP A 169 8.25 -2.63 14.38
CA ASP A 169 8.61 -4.02 14.66
C ASP A 169 9.65 -4.52 13.65
N LEU A 170 9.54 -4.13 12.37
CA LEU A 170 10.59 -4.35 11.37
C LEU A 170 11.91 -3.75 11.86
N PHE A 171 11.93 -2.49 12.33
CA PHE A 171 13.16 -1.88 12.85
C PHE A 171 13.71 -2.59 14.09
N GLN A 172 12.85 -3.03 15.01
CA GLN A 172 13.30 -3.81 16.17
C GLN A 172 13.94 -5.14 15.75
N ILE A 173 13.34 -5.84 14.77
CA ILE A 173 13.92 -7.06 14.20
C ILE A 173 15.29 -6.76 13.60
N LEU A 174 15.44 -5.69 12.81
CA LEU A 174 16.73 -5.29 12.23
C LEU A 174 17.82 -5.09 13.28
N LYS A 175 17.48 -4.49 14.42
CA LYS A 175 18.42 -4.28 15.53
C LYS A 175 18.83 -5.60 16.18
N ALA A 176 17.95 -6.58 16.18
CA ALA A 176 18.18 -7.88 16.78
C ALA A 176 18.88 -8.88 15.83
N LEU A 177 18.99 -8.57 14.53
CA LEU A 177 19.65 -9.45 13.57
C LEU A 177 21.16 -9.53 13.84
N GLY A 178 21.70 -10.76 13.81
CA GLY A 178 23.13 -11.01 13.75
C GLY A 178 23.73 -10.56 12.43
N ALA A 179 25.06 -10.56 12.34
CA ALA A 179 25.78 -10.10 11.16
C ALA A 179 25.41 -10.85 9.88
N VAL A 180 25.16 -12.16 9.99
CA VAL A 180 24.83 -13.04 8.86
C VAL A 180 23.41 -12.76 8.35
N GLU A 181 22.43 -12.68 9.24
CA GLU A 181 21.03 -12.42 8.89
C GLU A 181 20.87 -11.01 8.31
N LYS A 182 21.61 -10.05 8.87
CA LYS A 182 21.63 -8.68 8.34
C LYS A 182 22.19 -8.62 6.93
N ALA A 183 23.31 -9.29 6.65
CA ALA A 183 23.87 -9.35 5.31
C ALA A 183 22.90 -10.02 4.30
N SER A 184 22.19 -11.05 4.73
CA SER A 184 21.15 -11.71 3.92
C SER A 184 19.99 -10.77 3.60
N LEU A 185 19.55 -9.98 4.59
CA LEU A 185 18.51 -8.99 4.40
C LEU A 185 18.96 -7.86 3.47
N ASP A 186 20.15 -7.30 3.70
CA ASP A 186 20.70 -6.23 2.86
C ASP A 186 20.82 -6.69 1.40
N ALA A 187 21.28 -7.93 1.17
CA ALA A 187 21.32 -8.54 -0.17
C ALA A 187 19.92 -8.75 -0.79
N THR A 188 18.89 -8.94 0.03
CA THR A 188 17.50 -9.06 -0.44
C THR A 188 16.93 -7.69 -0.78
N VAL A 189 17.19 -6.68 0.04
CA VAL A 189 16.76 -5.29 -0.19
C VAL A 189 17.47 -4.70 -1.41
N ALA A 190 18.75 -5.04 -1.64
CA ALA A 190 19.52 -4.62 -2.81
C ALA A 190 18.88 -5.04 -4.15
N LYS A 191 18.06 -6.09 -4.16
CA LYS A 191 17.34 -6.57 -5.36
C LYS A 191 16.08 -5.76 -5.67
N ILE A 192 15.67 -4.86 -4.77
CA ILE A 192 14.47 -4.04 -4.96
C ILE A 192 14.83 -2.87 -5.88
N ASN A 193 14.23 -2.85 -7.07
CA ASN A 193 14.34 -1.69 -7.96
C ASN A 193 13.59 -0.50 -7.37
N ILE A 194 14.34 0.53 -6.95
CA ILE A 194 13.77 1.83 -6.63
C ILE A 194 13.52 2.58 -7.93
N THR A 195 12.24 2.77 -8.26
CA THR A 195 11.80 3.57 -9.41
C THR A 195 11.79 5.09 -9.13
N LEU A 196 12.12 5.50 -7.90
CA LEU A 196 12.30 6.92 -7.57
C LEU A 196 13.64 7.42 -8.13
N LYS A 197 13.63 8.60 -8.76
CA LYS A 197 14.84 9.42 -8.92
C LYS A 197 15.52 9.53 -7.56
N ASP A 198 16.86 9.57 -7.55
CA ASP A 198 17.72 9.64 -6.35
C ASP A 198 16.99 10.19 -5.12
N TRP A 199 16.54 9.28 -4.25
CA TRP A 199 15.66 9.58 -3.13
C TRP A 199 16.30 10.58 -2.15
N ARG A 200 17.63 10.68 -2.16
CA ARG A 200 18.40 11.64 -1.35
C ARG A 200 18.04 13.08 -1.72
N THR A 201 17.73 13.35 -3.00
CA THR A 201 17.29 14.69 -3.46
C THR A 201 15.90 15.06 -2.93
N LEU A 202 15.07 14.06 -2.60
CA LEU A 202 13.78 14.29 -1.95
C LEU A 202 13.97 14.48 -0.45
N ALA A 203 14.82 13.68 0.18
CA ALA A 203 15.16 13.81 1.60
C ALA A 203 15.82 15.17 1.90
N ASP A 204 16.71 15.64 1.03
CA ASP A 204 17.35 16.95 1.21
C ASP A 204 16.35 18.12 1.10
N LYS A 205 15.20 17.97 0.44
CA LYS A 205 14.21 19.05 0.33
C LYS A 205 13.28 19.14 1.53
N ASP A 206 13.22 18.12 2.37
CA ASP A 206 12.38 18.09 3.56
C ASP A 206 13.26 18.37 4.79
N PRO A 207 12.98 19.44 5.57
CA PRO A 207 13.82 19.83 6.71
C PRO A 207 14.06 18.70 7.73
N LEU A 208 13.04 17.88 8.00
CA LEU A 208 13.14 16.80 8.99
C LEU A 208 13.99 15.63 8.46
N LEU A 209 13.83 15.30 7.18
CA LEU A 209 14.61 14.25 6.53
C LEU A 209 16.06 14.69 6.31
N ARG A 210 16.28 15.98 6.02
CA ARG A 210 17.61 16.58 5.82
C ARG A 210 18.49 16.40 7.06
N GLU A 211 17.95 16.61 8.27
CA GLU A 211 18.74 16.42 9.50
C GLU A 211 19.32 15.00 9.63
N THR A 212 18.53 14.00 9.26
CA THR A 212 18.99 12.60 9.25
C THR A 212 19.96 12.31 8.12
N LEU A 213 19.78 12.98 6.97
CA LEU A 213 20.61 12.76 5.77
C LEU A 213 22.05 13.20 6.02
N TYR A 214 22.22 14.33 6.72
CA TYR A 214 23.51 14.92 7.06
C TYR A 214 23.96 14.61 8.50
N TYR A 215 23.26 13.70 9.20
CA TYR A 215 23.55 13.36 10.58
C TYR A 215 24.98 12.84 10.74
N HIS A 216 25.76 13.48 11.63
CA HIS A 216 27.19 13.24 11.86
C HIS A 216 28.13 13.42 10.66
N GLN A 217 27.68 14.02 9.54
CA GLN A 217 28.52 14.24 8.36
C GLN A 217 29.53 15.38 8.56
N PHE A 218 29.27 16.28 9.52
CA PHE A 218 30.17 17.37 9.92
C PHE A 218 31.10 17.01 11.09
N LYS A 219 31.13 15.74 11.52
CA LYS A 219 32.12 15.29 12.51
C LYS A 219 33.46 14.99 11.81
N PRO A 220 34.58 15.56 12.28
CA PRO A 220 35.86 15.54 11.56
C PRO A 220 36.42 14.14 11.25
N ASN A 221 35.95 13.08 11.94
CA ASN A 221 36.43 11.71 11.77
C ASN A 221 35.39 10.74 11.17
N ASN A 222 34.24 11.22 10.67
CA ASN A 222 33.15 10.34 10.24
C ASN A 222 32.99 10.28 8.72
N THR A 223 33.81 9.44 8.07
CA THR A 223 33.72 9.16 6.63
C THR A 223 32.58 8.19 6.25
N VAL A 224 31.89 7.61 7.24
CA VAL A 224 30.93 6.50 7.07
C VAL A 224 29.49 6.99 6.81
N CYS A 225 29.15 8.23 7.17
CA CYS A 225 27.78 8.77 7.05
C CYS A 225 27.49 9.45 5.71
N ARG A 226 27.79 8.78 4.59
CA ARG A 226 27.26 9.18 3.28
C ARG A 226 26.30 8.11 2.79
N TYR A 227 25.04 8.49 2.55
CA TYR A 227 24.06 7.56 2.00
C TYR A 227 24.27 7.40 0.48
N GLY A 228 24.34 6.16 0.01
CA GLY A 228 24.24 5.85 -1.42
C GLY A 228 22.81 6.03 -1.95
N PRO A 229 22.61 6.08 -3.29
CA PRO A 229 21.26 6.17 -3.88
C PRO A 229 20.49 4.84 -3.84
N GLY A 230 21.13 3.76 -3.40
CA GLY A 230 20.59 2.40 -3.40
C GLY A 230 19.45 2.18 -2.39
N PRO A 231 18.70 1.07 -2.53
CA PRO A 231 17.61 0.68 -1.64
C PRO A 231 18.04 0.27 -0.24
N ASP A 232 19.18 -0.38 -0.12
CA ASP A 232 19.87 -0.69 1.12
C ASP A 232 20.15 0.59 1.93
N GLU A 233 20.62 1.62 1.23
CA GLU A 233 20.95 2.91 1.84
C GLU A 233 19.72 3.74 2.20
N LEU A 234 18.65 3.70 1.38
CA LEU A 234 17.36 4.26 1.75
C LEU A 234 16.80 3.58 3.00
N PHE A 235 16.93 2.26 3.08
CA PHE A 235 16.45 1.49 4.20
C PHE A 235 17.23 1.82 5.49
N ARG A 236 18.56 1.95 5.39
CA ARG A 236 19.43 2.43 6.47
C ARG A 236 19.08 3.86 6.89
N PHE A 237 18.76 4.73 5.94
CA PHE A 237 18.32 6.10 6.21
C PHE A 237 17.00 6.15 6.98
N LEU A 238 15.98 5.40 6.54
CA LEU A 238 14.67 5.36 7.20
C LEU A 238 14.76 4.84 8.64
N ARG A 239 15.64 3.85 8.88
CA ARG A 239 15.96 3.39 10.23
C ARG A 239 16.52 4.53 11.08
N ASN A 240 17.54 5.22 10.60
CA ASN A 240 18.18 6.31 11.34
C ASN A 240 17.22 7.48 11.58
N PHE A 241 16.33 7.78 10.63
CA PHE A 241 15.30 8.82 10.78
C PHE A 241 14.36 8.52 11.93
N LEU A 242 13.94 7.26 12.08
CA LEU A 242 13.03 6.89 13.17
C LEU A 242 13.73 6.78 14.52
N GLU A 243 15.01 6.42 14.54
CA GLU A 243 15.81 6.32 15.78
C GLU A 243 16.31 7.67 16.30
N HIS A 244 16.54 8.64 15.42
CA HIS A 244 17.21 9.89 15.77
C HIS A 244 16.42 11.14 15.38
N GLY A 245 15.52 11.04 14.41
CA GLY A 245 14.64 12.14 13.99
C GLY A 245 13.37 12.28 14.83
N GLY A 246 12.99 11.24 15.60
CA GLY A 246 11.78 11.24 16.44
C GLY A 246 11.90 12.00 17.77
N ASP A 247 13.12 12.22 18.27
CA ASP A 247 13.36 12.66 19.66
C ASP A 247 13.60 14.17 19.82
N ARG A 248 13.34 15.00 18.81
CA ARG A 248 13.66 16.45 18.90
C ARG A 248 12.48 17.41 19.05
N HIS A 249 11.22 16.95 18.92
CA HIS A 249 10.06 17.83 19.06
C HIS A 249 8.83 17.17 19.71
N VAL A 250 9.00 16.63 20.91
CA VAL A 250 7.91 16.49 21.89
C VAL A 250 8.32 17.22 23.16
#